data_AF-A0A972CPY2-F1
#
_entry.id   AF-A0A972CPY2-F1
#
_cell.length_a   1.000
_cell.length_b   1.000
_cell.length_c   1.000
_cell.angle_alpha   90.00
_cell.angle_beta   90.00
_cell.angle_gamma   90.00
#
_symmetry.space_group_name_H-M   'P 1'
#
loop_
_entity.id
_entity.type
_entity.pdbx_description
1 polymer ?
#
loop_
_entity_poly.entity_id
_entity_poly.type
_entity_poly.pdbx_seq_one_letter_code
_entity_poly.pdbx_strand_id
1 'polypeptide(L)'
;MRRSNLEVNVESQILKVNIDSERQNGGPDGLIQFVPCDFRVGLLHNLERYALIRKLFADREFYKTFFRLAIPITIQYFFSASLNLIDNVMVGQLGAAELAAVGLANQVYFLLLLFLLGISGGVSIFAAQFWGKRDLQNIRRILGFSLLIGGTAALIFFLASIGNSRRILRF
;
A
#
# COMPACT_ATOMS: atom_id res chain seq x y z
N MET A 1 -25.26 5.88 -53.12
CA MET A 1 -25.00 6.77 -51.97
C MET A 1 -26.28 7.33 -51.36
N ARG A 2 -27.21 6.47 -50.88
CA ARG A 2 -28.48 6.92 -50.25
C ARG A 2 -29.00 5.94 -49.19
N ARG A 3 -28.10 5.18 -48.53
CA ARG A 3 -28.46 4.24 -47.44
C ARG A 3 -27.92 4.64 -46.05
N SER A 4 -26.99 5.59 -45.93
CA SER A 4 -26.40 5.95 -44.62
C SER A 4 -27.22 6.95 -43.78
N ASN A 5 -28.23 7.63 -44.34
CA ASN A 5 -29.03 8.63 -43.60
C ASN A 5 -30.41 8.12 -43.15
N LEU A 6 -30.89 6.98 -43.67
CA LEU A 6 -32.17 6.40 -43.22
C LEU A 6 -32.00 5.48 -42.00
N GLU A 7 -30.91 4.70 -41.92
CA GLU A 7 -30.66 3.79 -40.78
C GLU A 7 -30.39 4.55 -39.46
N VAL A 8 -29.74 5.72 -39.53
CA VAL A 8 -29.47 6.55 -38.34
C VAL A 8 -30.74 7.20 -37.78
N ASN A 9 -31.74 7.47 -38.62
CA ASN A 9 -33.00 8.06 -38.18
C ASN A 9 -33.96 7.02 -37.55
N VAL A 10 -33.83 5.74 -37.93
CA VAL A 10 -34.65 4.65 -37.38
C VAL A 10 -34.09 4.15 -36.04
N GLU A 11 -32.77 3.99 -35.89
CA GLU A 11 -32.14 3.63 -34.61
C GLU A 11 -32.38 4.70 -33.52
N SER A 12 -32.33 5.99 -33.89
CA SER A 12 -32.58 7.08 -32.93
C SER A 12 -34.05 7.24 -32.54
N GLN A 13 -35.01 6.80 -33.37
CA GLN A 13 -36.43 6.72 -33.00
C GLN A 13 -36.75 5.48 -32.15
N ILE A 14 -36.13 4.32 -32.42
CA ILE A 14 -36.31 3.11 -31.60
C ILE A 14 -35.70 3.31 -30.20
N LEU A 15 -34.54 3.96 -30.09
CA LEU A 15 -33.93 4.25 -28.79
C LEU A 15 -34.73 5.26 -27.96
N LYS A 16 -35.45 6.21 -28.58
CA LYS A 16 -36.32 7.14 -27.84
C LYS A 16 -37.60 6.47 -27.35
N VAL A 17 -38.21 5.59 -28.15
CA VAL A 17 -39.41 4.83 -27.73
C VAL A 17 -39.08 3.85 -26.59
N ASN A 18 -37.87 3.28 -26.55
CA ASN A 18 -37.49 2.35 -25.48
C ASN A 18 -37.16 3.06 -24.14
N ILE A 19 -36.61 4.28 -24.19
CA ILE A 19 -36.27 5.05 -22.98
C ILE A 19 -37.52 5.62 -22.29
N ASP A 20 -38.58 5.97 -23.04
CA ASP A 20 -39.83 6.46 -22.45
C ASP A 20 -40.73 5.32 -21.93
N SER A 21 -40.59 4.10 -22.49
CA SER A 21 -41.31 2.89 -22.03
C SER A 21 -40.84 2.38 -20.67
N GLU A 22 -39.53 2.43 -20.35
CA GLU A 22 -39.04 2.04 -19.02
C GLU A 22 -39.30 3.09 -17.93
N ARG A 23 -39.59 4.34 -18.29
CA ARG A 23 -39.83 5.39 -17.30
C ARG A 23 -41.27 5.45 -16.79
N GLN A 24 -42.24 4.88 -17.52
CA GLN A 24 -43.66 5.04 -17.21
C GLN A 24 -44.39 3.79 -16.68
N ASN A 25 -43.77 2.60 -16.66
CA ASN A 25 -44.42 1.42 -16.09
C ASN A 25 -43.72 0.93 -14.82
N GLY A 26 -44.25 1.38 -13.68
CA GLY A 26 -44.19 0.74 -12.37
C GLY A 26 -42.96 -0.10 -12.01
N GLY A 27 -42.06 0.52 -11.26
CA GLY A 27 -41.19 -0.06 -10.23
C GLY A 27 -40.77 -1.54 -10.33
N PRO A 28 -39.48 -1.83 -10.52
CA PRO A 28 -38.90 -3.13 -10.20
C PRO A 28 -38.49 -3.23 -8.71
N ASP A 29 -39.27 -2.67 -7.79
CA ASP A 29 -39.11 -2.91 -6.34
C ASP A 29 -39.48 -4.36 -5.97
N GLY A 30 -39.95 -5.18 -6.92
CA GLY A 30 -40.37 -6.57 -6.70
C GLY A 30 -39.45 -7.68 -7.23
N LEU A 31 -38.46 -7.39 -8.09
CA LEU A 31 -37.62 -8.45 -8.70
C LEU A 31 -36.11 -8.16 -8.74
N ILE A 32 -35.66 -7.12 -8.03
CA ILE A 32 -34.24 -6.90 -7.72
C ILE A 32 -34.08 -6.67 -6.21
N GLN A 33 -34.65 -7.56 -5.40
CA GLN A 33 -34.46 -7.54 -3.93
C GLN A 33 -33.37 -8.51 -3.45
N PHE A 34 -32.63 -9.14 -4.37
CA PHE A 34 -31.48 -10.01 -4.06
C PHE A 34 -30.19 -9.62 -4.77
N VAL A 35 -30.07 -8.37 -5.23
CA VAL A 35 -28.74 -7.80 -5.49
C VAL A 35 -28.54 -6.70 -4.45
N PRO A 36 -27.61 -6.85 -3.49
CA PRO A 36 -27.33 -5.79 -2.52
C PRO A 36 -26.91 -4.53 -3.30
N CYS A 37 -27.47 -3.37 -2.92
CA CYS A 37 -27.16 -2.07 -3.53
C CYS A 37 -25.64 -1.74 -3.56
N ASP A 38 -24.83 -2.44 -2.77
CA ASP A 38 -23.37 -2.40 -2.77
C ASP A 38 -22.73 -2.75 -4.13
N PHE A 39 -23.32 -3.66 -4.92
CA PHE A 39 -22.68 -4.16 -6.14
C PHE A 39 -22.86 -3.22 -7.35
N ARG A 40 -23.98 -2.48 -7.41
CA ARG A 40 -24.28 -1.56 -8.53
C ARG A 40 -23.48 -0.26 -8.45
N VAL A 41 -23.13 0.19 -7.24
CA VAL A 41 -22.23 1.34 -7.01
C VAL A 41 -20.77 0.98 -7.37
N GLY A 42 -20.37 -0.28 -7.20
CA GLY A 42 -19.01 -0.75 -7.53
C GLY A 42 -18.66 -0.71 -9.02
N LEU A 43 -19.62 -0.90 -9.92
CA LEU A 43 -19.36 -1.03 -11.37
C LEU A 43 -19.38 0.31 -12.12
N LEU A 44 -20.24 1.25 -11.71
CA LEU A 44 -20.23 2.64 -12.22
C LEU A 44 -19.01 3.43 -11.70
N HIS A 45 -18.54 3.14 -10.48
CA HIS A 45 -17.34 3.77 -9.90
C HIS A 45 -16.03 3.37 -10.61
N ASN A 46 -15.99 2.19 -11.26
CA ASN A 46 -14.77 1.70 -11.89
C ASN A 46 -14.43 2.48 -13.18
N LEU A 47 -15.42 2.84 -14.00
CA LEU A 47 -15.18 3.55 -15.28
C LEU A 47 -14.79 5.03 -15.10
N GLU A 48 -15.34 5.74 -14.10
CA GLU A 48 -14.85 7.09 -13.75
C GLU A 48 -13.43 7.06 -13.18
N ARG A 49 -13.08 6.04 -12.38
CA ARG A 49 -11.71 5.84 -11.88
C ARG A 49 -10.69 5.73 -13.03
N TYR A 50 -10.99 4.99 -14.10
CA TYR A 50 -10.05 4.85 -15.24
C TYR A 50 -9.84 6.16 -16.02
N ALA A 51 -10.88 6.98 -16.20
CA ALA A 51 -10.75 8.27 -16.87
C ALA A 51 -10.01 9.32 -16.01
N LEU A 52 -10.19 9.27 -14.69
CA LEU A 52 -9.56 10.18 -13.73
C LEU A 52 -8.07 9.86 -13.54
N ILE A 53 -7.70 8.58 -13.50
CA ILE A 53 -6.30 8.13 -13.49
C ILE A 53 -5.55 8.63 -14.73
N ARG A 54 -6.16 8.56 -15.92
CA ARG A 54 -5.52 9.01 -17.18
C ARG A 54 -5.30 10.53 -17.22
N LYS A 55 -6.21 11.32 -16.63
CA LYS A 55 -6.01 12.77 -16.44
C LYS A 55 -4.95 13.08 -15.37
N LEU A 56 -4.86 12.28 -14.30
CA LEU A 56 -3.85 12.44 -13.24
C LEU A 56 -2.41 12.30 -13.75
N PHE A 57 -2.17 11.32 -14.64
CA PHE A 57 -0.85 11.06 -15.22
C PHE A 57 -0.46 12.04 -16.35
N ALA A 58 -1.39 12.84 -16.84
CA ALA A 58 -1.14 13.82 -17.91
C ALA A 58 -0.67 15.19 -17.39
N ASP A 59 -0.65 15.40 -16.06
CA ASP A 59 -0.38 16.70 -15.45
C ASP A 59 1.12 16.89 -15.12
N ARG A 60 1.71 17.99 -15.59
CA ARG A 60 3.14 18.30 -15.38
C ARG A 60 3.47 18.53 -13.90
N GLU A 61 2.51 19.06 -13.14
CA GLU A 61 2.60 19.27 -11.69
C GLU A 61 2.57 17.95 -10.90
N PHE A 62 1.84 16.94 -11.39
CA PHE A 62 1.84 15.60 -10.78
C PHE A 62 3.22 14.95 -10.89
N TYR A 63 3.85 15.03 -12.06
CA TYR A 63 5.18 14.47 -12.30
C TYR A 63 6.27 15.18 -11.46
N LYS A 64 6.15 16.50 -11.28
CA LYS A 64 7.05 17.29 -10.41
C LYS A 64 6.93 16.90 -8.93
N THR A 65 5.70 16.67 -8.47
CA THR A 65 5.43 16.23 -7.08
C THR A 65 5.86 14.78 -6.86
N PHE A 66 5.61 13.91 -7.84
CA PHE A 66 6.05 12.53 -7.83
C PHE A 66 7.57 12.43 -7.72
N PHE A 67 8.33 13.15 -8.56
CA PHE A 67 9.79 13.15 -8.48
C PHE A 67 10.31 13.72 -7.15
N ARG A 68 9.65 14.73 -6.57
CA ARG A 68 10.03 15.26 -5.26
C ARG A 68 9.92 14.21 -4.14
N LEU A 69 9.01 13.24 -4.26
CA LEU A 69 8.86 12.13 -3.31
C LEU A 69 9.72 10.92 -3.68
N ALA A 70 9.77 10.56 -4.96
CA ALA A 70 10.47 9.38 -5.44
C ALA A 70 11.99 9.51 -5.34
N ILE A 71 12.56 10.70 -5.61
CA ILE A 71 14.00 10.95 -5.53
C ILE A 71 14.56 10.62 -4.14
N PRO A 72 14.07 11.21 -3.03
CA PRO A 72 14.62 10.94 -1.71
C PRO A 72 14.41 9.48 -1.28
N ILE A 73 13.28 8.86 -1.64
CA ILE A 73 13.01 7.45 -1.31
C ILE A 73 14.00 6.52 -2.01
N THR A 74 14.23 6.70 -3.31
CA THR A 74 15.18 5.87 -4.06
C THR A 74 16.61 6.07 -3.56
N ILE A 75 17.00 7.32 -3.24
CA ILE A 75 18.31 7.61 -2.65
C ILE A 75 18.46 6.91 -1.29
N GLN A 76 17.44 6.95 -0.43
CA GLN A 76 17.44 6.24 0.85
C GLN A 76 17.65 4.74 0.67
N TYR A 77 16.96 4.12 -0.28
CA TYR A 77 17.13 2.70 -0.58
C TYR A 77 18.53 2.38 -1.14
N PHE A 78 19.07 3.24 -2.01
CA PHE A 78 20.41 3.09 -2.55
C PHE A 78 21.47 3.07 -1.45
N PHE A 79 21.44 4.06 -0.55
CA PHE A 79 22.35 4.10 0.60
C PHE A 79 22.20 2.88 1.51
N SER A 80 20.96 2.44 1.76
CA SER A 80 20.71 1.26 2.58
C SER A 80 21.36 0.01 1.97
N ALA A 81 21.24 -0.18 0.64
CA ALA A 81 21.87 -1.31 -0.05
C ALA A 81 23.40 -1.22 -0.08
N SER A 82 23.96 -0.02 -0.30
CA SER A 82 25.41 0.20 -0.28
C SER A 82 26.02 -0.09 1.09
N LEU A 83 25.39 0.38 2.17
CA LEU A 83 25.86 0.10 3.53
C LEU A 83 25.82 -1.40 3.84
N ASN A 84 24.73 -2.09 3.48
CA ASN A 84 24.65 -3.55 3.63
C ASN A 84 25.79 -4.27 2.89
N LEU A 85 26.18 -3.82 1.69
CA LEU A 85 27.31 -4.40 0.97
C LEU A 85 28.64 -4.13 1.68
N ILE A 86 28.87 -2.88 2.09
CA ILE A 86 30.10 -2.48 2.78
C ILE A 86 30.27 -3.28 4.07
N ASP A 87 29.21 -3.43 4.86
CA ASP A 87 29.23 -4.19 6.11
C ASP A 87 29.59 -5.65 5.85
N ASN A 88 28.99 -6.28 4.84
CA ASN A 88 29.30 -7.67 4.48
C ASN A 88 30.74 -7.83 3.96
N VAL A 89 31.24 -6.90 3.15
CA VAL A 89 32.61 -6.94 2.62
C VAL A 89 33.63 -6.72 3.73
N MET A 90 33.39 -5.74 4.60
CA MET A 90 34.27 -5.41 5.72
C MET A 90 34.39 -6.61 6.67
N VAL A 91 33.29 -7.28 7.00
CA VAL A 91 33.34 -8.50 7.84
C VAL A 91 33.92 -9.69 7.09
N GLY A 92 33.70 -9.79 5.77
CA GLY A 92 34.31 -10.83 4.94
C GLY A 92 35.84 -10.77 4.88
N GLN A 93 36.45 -9.60 5.07
CA GLN A 93 37.91 -9.44 5.10
C GLN A 93 38.56 -9.95 6.41
N LEU A 94 37.79 -10.11 7.48
CA LEU A 94 38.28 -10.54 8.81
C LEU A 94 38.43 -12.08 8.92
N GLY A 95 37.83 -12.84 8.01
CA GLY A 95 38.01 -14.30 7.90
C GLY A 95 36.71 -15.10 7.78
N ALA A 96 36.83 -16.39 7.47
CA ALA A 96 35.67 -17.26 7.25
C ALA A 96 34.79 -17.46 8.50
N ALA A 97 35.40 -17.43 9.70
CA ALA A 97 34.67 -17.56 10.96
C ALA A 97 33.76 -16.34 11.24
N GLU A 98 34.25 -15.13 10.97
CA GLU A 98 33.51 -13.88 11.13
C GLU A 98 32.37 -13.78 10.12
N LEU A 99 32.61 -14.18 8.86
CA LEU A 99 31.57 -14.23 7.83
C LEU A 99 30.44 -15.22 8.19
N ALA A 100 30.78 -16.37 8.76
CA ALA A 100 29.79 -17.34 9.24
C ALA A 100 28.95 -16.79 10.41
N ALA A 101 29.56 -16.03 11.32
CA ALA A 101 28.86 -15.36 12.41
C ALA A 101 27.88 -14.29 11.89
N VAL A 102 28.24 -13.51 10.87
CA VAL A 102 27.34 -12.53 10.22
C VAL A 102 26.15 -13.21 9.55
N GLY A 103 26.36 -14.36 8.90
CA GLY A 103 25.26 -15.13 8.32
C GLY A 103 24.22 -15.54 9.36
N LEU A 104 24.66 -16.00 10.53
CA LEU A 104 23.79 -16.34 11.66
C LEU A 104 23.09 -15.08 12.22
N ALA A 105 23.82 -13.97 12.37
CA ALA A 105 23.26 -12.71 12.83
C ALA A 105 22.19 -12.17 11.88
N ASN A 106 22.38 -12.31 10.57
CA ASN A 106 21.43 -11.84 9.55
C ASN A 106 20.09 -12.60 9.62
N GLN A 107 20.10 -13.90 9.94
CA GLN A 107 18.85 -14.66 10.15
C GLN A 107 18.04 -14.11 11.34
N VAL A 108 18.73 -13.78 12.43
CA VAL A 108 18.13 -13.21 13.64
C VAL A 108 17.64 -11.79 13.36
N TYR A 109 18.39 -10.99 12.60
CA TYR A 109 17.99 -9.67 12.12
C TYR A 109 16.73 -9.72 11.24
N PHE A 110 16.60 -10.71 10.36
CA PHE A 110 15.43 -10.87 9.49
C PHE A 110 14.12 -11.07 10.29
N LEU A 111 14.17 -11.82 11.39
CA LEU A 111 13.02 -11.98 12.29
C LEU A 111 12.63 -10.66 12.95
N LEU A 112 13.62 -9.88 13.41
CA LEU A 112 13.38 -8.54 13.96
C LEU A 112 12.75 -7.62 12.91
N LEU A 113 13.25 -7.67 11.67
CA LEU A 113 12.73 -6.89 10.55
C LEU A 113 11.24 -7.20 10.30
N LEU A 114 10.85 -8.49 10.26
CA LEU A 114 9.45 -8.89 10.09
C LEU A 114 8.55 -8.34 11.20
N PHE A 115 9.02 -8.37 12.45
CA PHE A 115 8.26 -7.86 13.58
C PHE A 115 8.06 -6.34 13.50
N LEU A 116 9.12 -5.59 13.16
CA LEU A 116 9.06 -4.14 12.98
C LEU A 116 8.14 -3.75 11.81
N LEU A 117 8.20 -4.49 10.70
CA LEU A 117 7.30 -4.28 9.56
C LEU A 117 5.84 -4.51 9.93
N GLY A 118 5.55 -5.54 10.75
CA GLY A 118 4.20 -5.81 11.25
C GLY A 118 3.64 -4.65 12.08
N ILE A 119 4.43 -4.13 13.02
CA ILE A 119 4.03 -2.97 13.84
C ILE A 119 3.83 -1.72 12.99
N SER A 120 4.80 -1.40 12.12
CA SER A 120 4.75 -0.23 11.26
C SER A 120 3.52 -0.24 10.34
N GLY A 121 3.21 -1.40 9.75
CA GLY A 121 2.00 -1.61 8.95
C GLY A 121 0.72 -1.38 9.76
N GLY A 122 0.62 -1.95 10.96
CA GLY A 122 -0.54 -1.75 11.84
C GLY A 122 -0.73 -0.29 12.24
N VAL A 123 0.35 0.41 12.60
CA VAL A 123 0.34 1.82 12.96
C VAL A 123 -0.08 2.71 11.79
N SER A 124 0.38 2.41 10.58
CA SER A 124 0.00 3.14 9.35
C SER A 124 -1.51 3.09 9.09
N ILE A 125 -2.15 1.93 9.29
CA ILE A 125 -3.61 1.78 9.13
C ILE A 125 -4.35 2.68 10.12
N PHE A 126 -3.99 2.65 11.41
CA PHE A 126 -4.64 3.51 12.40
C PHE A 126 -4.32 5.00 12.19
N ALA A 127 -3.10 5.33 11.73
CA ALA A 127 -2.72 6.68 11.39
C ALA A 127 -3.61 7.24 10.28
N ALA A 128 -3.91 6.46 9.24
CA ALA A 128 -4.84 6.85 8.18
C ALA A 128 -6.27 7.10 8.71
N GLN A 129 -6.75 6.26 9.63
CA GLN A 129 -8.06 6.43 10.26
C GLN A 129 -8.15 7.72 11.10
N PHE A 130 -7.14 8.00 11.93
CA PHE A 130 -7.11 9.21 12.75
C PHE A 130 -6.89 10.49 11.94
N TRP A 131 -6.13 10.40 10.83
CA TRP A 131 -5.99 11.49 9.88
C TRP A 131 -7.33 11.87 9.25
N GLY A 132 -8.15 10.87 8.89
CA GLY A 132 -9.52 11.08 8.39
C GLY A 132 -10.44 11.77 9.40
N LYS A 133 -10.31 11.45 10.70
CA LYS A 133 -11.07 12.08 11.79
C LYS A 133 -10.48 13.43 12.26
N ARG A 134 -9.35 13.88 11.69
CA ARG A 134 -8.61 15.10 12.07
C ARG A 134 -8.24 15.18 13.55
N ASP A 135 -8.10 14.04 14.22
CA ASP A 135 -7.77 13.98 15.65
C ASP A 135 -6.25 13.89 15.85
N LEU A 136 -5.62 15.06 15.99
CA LEU A 136 -4.18 15.19 16.16
C LEU A 136 -3.67 14.66 17.52
N GLN A 137 -4.51 14.57 18.55
CA GLN A 137 -4.08 14.07 19.87
C GLN A 137 -3.88 12.56 19.81
N ASN A 138 -4.82 11.85 19.20
CA ASN A 138 -4.73 10.40 19.06
C ASN A 138 -3.61 9.97 18.08
N ILE A 139 -3.28 10.80 17.08
CA ILE A 139 -2.09 10.60 16.22
C ILE A 139 -0.79 10.62 17.05
N ARG A 140 -0.63 11.57 17.98
CA ARG A 140 0.57 11.62 18.82
C ARG A 140 0.65 10.44 19.78
N ARG A 141 -0.50 10.01 20.34
CA ARG A 141 -0.55 8.84 21.21
C ARG A 141 -0.14 7.57 20.45
N ILE A 142 -0.65 7.36 19.24
CA ILE A 142 -0.33 6.14 18.50
C ILE A 142 1.13 6.09 18.04
N LEU A 143 1.72 7.24 17.70
CA LEU A 143 3.16 7.35 17.44
C LEU A 143 3.98 7.03 18.70
N GLY A 144 3.54 7.50 19.87
CA GLY A 144 4.14 7.14 21.15
C GLY A 144 4.04 5.64 21.44
N PHE A 145 2.89 5.04 21.21
CA PHE A 145 2.69 3.59 21.34
C PHE A 145 3.56 2.81 20.36
N SER A 146 3.70 3.24 19.10
CA SER A 146 4.56 2.56 18.13
C SER A 146 6.03 2.59 18.53
N LEU A 147 6.48 3.73 19.07
CA LEU A 147 7.84 3.88 19.62
C LEU A 147 8.05 2.99 20.85
N LEU A 148 7.10 2.95 21.77
CA LEU A 148 7.18 2.10 22.96
C LEU A 148 7.20 0.62 22.59
N ILE A 149 6.30 0.15 21.72
CA ILE A 149 6.22 -1.26 21.31
C ILE A 149 7.45 -1.66 20.50
N GLY A 150 7.90 -0.81 19.57
CA GLY A 150 9.13 -1.05 18.81
C GLY A 150 10.36 -1.07 19.72
N GLY A 151 10.44 -0.13 20.66
CA GLY A 151 11.53 -0.04 21.62
C GLY A 151 11.57 -1.21 22.60
N THR A 152 10.43 -1.62 23.16
CA THR A 152 10.37 -2.79 24.05
C THR A 152 10.71 -4.07 23.31
N ALA A 153 10.25 -4.24 22.08
CA ALA A 153 10.60 -5.40 21.28
C ALA A 153 12.09 -5.44 20.95
N ALA A 154 12.69 -4.32 20.55
CA ALA A 154 14.13 -4.23 20.34
C ALA A 154 14.92 -4.55 21.62
N LEU A 155 14.45 -4.04 22.78
CA LEU A 155 15.07 -4.30 24.07
C LEU A 155 15.00 -5.79 24.46
N ILE A 156 13.83 -6.43 24.28
CA ILE A 156 13.65 -7.87 24.52
C ILE A 156 14.58 -8.67 23.62
N PHE A 157 14.66 -8.31 22.34
CA PHE A 157 15.52 -9.00 21.38
C PHE A 157 17.01 -8.84 21.70
N PHE A 158 17.42 -7.63 22.13
CA PHE A 158 18.77 -7.34 22.59
C PHE A 158 19.14 -8.13 23.85
N LEU A 159 18.24 -8.20 24.84
CA LEU A 159 18.44 -9.00 26.06
C LEU A 159 18.49 -10.50 25.75
N ALA A 160 17.63 -10.98 24.84
CA ALA A 160 17.63 -12.38 24.40
C ALA A 160 18.93 -12.75 23.65
N SER A 161 19.48 -11.83 22.86
CA SER A 161 20.77 -11.99 22.17
C SER A 161 21.93 -12.06 23.17
N ILE A 162 21.99 -11.15 24.14
CA ILE A 162 23.03 -11.16 25.20
C ILE A 162 22.95 -12.44 26.04
N GLY A 163 21.76 -12.86 26.44
CA GLY A 163 21.58 -14.08 27.23
C GLY A 163 22.08 -15.34 26.52
N ASN A 164 21.92 -15.40 25.20
CA ASN A 164 22.38 -16.51 24.36
C ASN A 164 23.81 -16.35 23.84
N SER A 165 24.50 -15.23 24.10
CA SER A 165 25.90 -15.01 23.72
C SER A 165 26.83 -16.14 24.22
N ARG A 166 26.53 -16.72 25.40
CA ARG A 166 27.28 -17.87 25.95
C ARG A 166 27.13 -19.16 25.15
N ARG A 167 26.11 -19.31 24.30
CA ARG A 167 25.95 -20.48 23.40
C ARG A 167 26.72 -20.33 22.08
N ILE A 168 27.07 -19.11 21.68
CA ILE A 168 27.81 -18.82 20.44
C ILE A 168 29.33 -18.96 20.65
N LEU A 169 29.84 -18.70 21.86
CA LEU A 169 31.24 -18.89 22.25
C LEU A 169 31.65 -20.36 22.46
N ARG A 170 30.74 -21.32 22.25
CA ARG A 170 31.05 -22.75 22.21
C ARG A 170 31.02 -23.25 20.77
N PHE A 171 32.04 -22.84 20.02
CA PHE A 171 32.56 -23.58 18.87
C PHE A 171 34.01 -23.91 19.13
#